data_AF-A0A932QAN4-F1
#
_entry.id   AF-A0A932QAN4-F1
#
_cell.length_a   1.000
_cell.length_b   1.000
_cell.length_c   1.000
_cell.angle_alpha   90.00
_cell.angle_beta   90.00
_cell.angle_gamma   90.00
#
_symmetry.space_group_name_H-M   'P 1'
#
loop_
_entity.id
_entity.type
_entity.pdbx_description
1 polymer ?
#
loop_
_entity_poly.entity_id
_entity_poly.type
_entity_poly.pdbx_seq_one_letter_code
_entity_poly.pdbx_strand_id
1 'polypeptide(L)'
;MKAFYVCSLAALAITANGFAADTTSKYQDAFADFTNRGADVKNAQSCADKAGAAAAEATTDLEKYNALVLQSRCTYYVGMQAKKSDDKIRIFGAAKNLADKAKPLQKDRAEAYFYYGISLGRWAEANGIMKSLGERFNLRRTMDTVLTKTAFDDDGKQIAGKEYDSYGANRTIGRLLFKLPGLFGGDNRKAEEFLRVGTAESEKMGVRNSLNILYLAEVLVANNKKPEARLLLDGALKFESDPTGYNPKRVPETIDEMKDIRALRNELGN
;
A
#
# COMPACT_ATOMS: atom_id res chain seq x y z
N MET A 1 -51.43 -55.42 15.86
CA MET A 1 -50.55 -55.56 14.67
C MET A 1 -51.07 -54.59 13.61
N LYS A 2 -50.38 -53.59 13.10
CA LYS A 2 -48.98 -53.15 13.15
C LYS A 2 -48.98 -51.62 13.21
N ALA A 3 -48.12 -51.06 14.06
CA ALA A 3 -47.75 -49.65 14.03
C ALA A 3 -46.88 -49.38 12.79
N PHE A 4 -47.06 -48.23 12.15
CA PHE A 4 -46.04 -47.64 11.30
C PHE A 4 -45.76 -46.22 11.78
N TYR A 5 -44.61 -46.07 12.42
CA TYR A 5 -43.94 -44.80 12.65
C TYR A 5 -43.59 -44.20 11.28
N VAL A 6 -44.08 -42.99 11.00
CA VAL A 6 -43.47 -42.13 9.97
C VAL A 6 -42.50 -41.21 10.69
N CYS A 7 -41.25 -41.63 10.71
CA CYS A 7 -40.11 -40.79 11.05
C CYS A 7 -39.57 -40.26 9.72
N SER A 8 -39.74 -38.97 9.44
CA SER A 8 -39.14 -38.35 8.27
C SER A 8 -38.52 -37.01 8.65
N LEU A 9 -37.19 -37.00 8.55
CA LEU A 9 -36.25 -35.94 8.82
C LEU A 9 -36.70 -34.56 8.31
N ALA A 10 -36.65 -33.56 9.19
CA ALA A 10 -36.48 -32.18 8.76
C ALA A 10 -35.05 -32.02 8.24
N ALA A 11 -34.90 -31.95 6.91
CA ALA A 11 -33.64 -31.52 6.30
C ALA A 11 -33.48 -30.02 6.54
N LEU A 12 -32.56 -29.64 7.43
CA LEU A 12 -32.02 -28.28 7.47
C LEU A 12 -31.20 -28.09 6.18
N ALA A 13 -31.82 -27.52 5.16
CA ALA A 13 -31.09 -26.96 4.02
C ALA A 13 -30.42 -25.67 4.49
N ILE A 14 -29.19 -25.78 5.01
CA ILE A 14 -28.31 -24.62 5.15
C ILE A 14 -27.91 -24.25 3.71
N THR A 15 -28.53 -23.22 3.17
CA THR A 15 -28.22 -22.72 1.83
C THR A 15 -26.81 -22.10 1.87
N ALA A 16 -25.89 -22.65 1.08
CA ALA A 16 -24.55 -22.08 0.88
C ALA A 16 -24.58 -20.62 0.40
N ASN A 17 -25.74 -20.16 -0.12
CA ASN A 17 -25.98 -18.79 -0.56
C ASN A 17 -26.01 -17.76 0.57
N GLY A 18 -26.29 -18.14 1.82
CA GLY A 18 -26.31 -17.19 2.94
C GLY A 18 -24.92 -16.73 3.36
N PHE A 19 -23.93 -17.63 3.32
CA PHE A 19 -22.57 -17.36 3.77
C PHE A 19 -21.76 -16.53 2.77
N ALA A 20 -21.88 -16.79 1.47
CA ALA A 20 -21.18 -16.01 0.44
C ALA A 20 -21.64 -14.53 0.38
N ALA A 21 -22.93 -14.28 0.66
CA ALA A 21 -23.48 -12.93 0.75
C ALA A 21 -22.94 -12.15 1.97
N ASP A 22 -22.78 -12.83 3.10
CA ASP A 22 -22.26 -12.24 4.35
C ASP A 22 -20.77 -11.87 4.23
N THR A 23 -19.94 -12.75 3.65
CA THR A 23 -18.51 -12.47 3.39
C THR A 23 -18.34 -11.27 2.44
N THR A 24 -19.14 -11.19 1.38
CA THR A 24 -19.13 -10.06 0.43
C THR A 24 -19.49 -8.74 1.12
N SER A 25 -20.49 -8.75 2.00
CA SER A 25 -20.90 -7.58 2.79
C SER A 25 -19.77 -7.08 3.69
N LYS A 26 -19.09 -7.97 4.42
CA LYS A 26 -17.98 -7.60 5.33
C LYS A 26 -16.80 -7.00 4.60
N TYR A 27 -16.45 -7.54 3.43
CA TYR A 27 -15.39 -6.96 2.60
C TYR A 27 -15.77 -5.54 2.14
N GLN A 28 -17.01 -5.34 1.69
CA GLN A 28 -17.49 -4.02 1.26
C GLN A 28 -17.49 -3.02 2.42
N ASP A 29 -17.93 -3.43 3.60
CA ASP A 29 -17.90 -2.59 4.81
C ASP A 29 -16.47 -2.22 5.21
N ALA A 30 -15.53 -3.17 5.13
CA ALA A 30 -14.12 -2.90 5.37
C ALA A 30 -13.55 -1.88 4.36
N PHE A 31 -13.92 -2.01 3.09
CA PHE A 31 -13.46 -1.11 2.04
C PHE A 31 -14.05 0.30 2.19
N ALA A 32 -15.30 0.43 2.62
CA ALA A 32 -15.92 1.70 2.95
C ALA A 32 -15.18 2.41 4.09
N ASP A 33 -14.86 1.68 5.17
CA ASP A 33 -14.05 2.20 6.28
C ASP A 33 -12.67 2.67 5.80
N PHE A 34 -12.02 1.92 4.90
CA PHE A 34 -10.74 2.31 4.33
C PHE A 34 -10.84 3.58 3.49
N THR A 35 -11.92 3.74 2.73
CA THR A 35 -12.18 4.95 1.95
C THR A 35 -12.32 6.17 2.86
N ASN A 36 -12.91 5.99 4.05
CA ASN A 36 -13.07 7.03 5.06
C ASN A 36 -11.93 7.10 6.11
N ARG A 37 -10.77 6.47 5.85
CA ARG A 37 -9.67 6.36 6.83
C ARG A 37 -9.09 7.69 7.31
N GLY A 38 -9.20 8.74 6.50
CA GLY A 38 -8.66 10.06 6.81
C GLY A 38 -9.45 10.85 7.84
N ALA A 39 -10.71 10.47 8.08
CA ALA A 39 -11.55 11.15 9.08
C ALA A 39 -11.14 10.79 10.52
N ASP A 40 -10.80 9.52 10.76
CA ASP A 40 -10.28 9.02 12.04
C ASP A 40 -9.46 7.75 11.77
N VAL A 41 -8.29 7.62 12.40
CA VAL A 41 -7.46 6.41 12.32
C VAL A 41 -8.23 5.15 12.77
N LYS A 42 -9.26 5.29 13.61
CA LYS A 42 -10.17 4.21 13.98
C LYS A 42 -10.89 3.59 12.79
N ASN A 43 -11.14 4.33 11.72
CA ASN A 43 -11.72 3.78 10.50
C ASN A 43 -10.73 2.81 9.83
N ALA A 44 -9.43 3.12 9.81
CA ALA A 44 -8.43 2.17 9.31
C ALA A 44 -8.29 0.92 10.22
N GLN A 45 -8.46 1.07 11.54
CA GLN A 45 -8.50 -0.06 12.47
C GLN A 45 -9.72 -0.94 12.23
N SER A 46 -10.91 -0.34 12.14
CA SER A 46 -12.17 -1.01 11.81
C SER A 46 -12.10 -1.73 10.47
N CYS A 47 -11.50 -1.11 9.44
CA CYS A 47 -11.22 -1.79 8.19
C CYS A 47 -10.38 -3.06 8.41
N ALA A 48 -9.28 -2.97 9.15
CA ALA A 48 -8.39 -4.12 9.36
C ALA A 48 -9.11 -5.26 10.09
N ASP A 49 -9.99 -4.95 11.05
CA ASP A 49 -10.76 -5.95 11.78
C ASP A 49 -11.81 -6.62 10.87
N LYS A 50 -12.60 -5.82 10.13
CA LYS A 50 -13.63 -6.33 9.20
C LYS A 50 -13.02 -7.12 8.04
N ALA A 51 -11.92 -6.65 7.46
CA ALA A 51 -11.19 -7.38 6.42
C ALA A 51 -10.61 -8.69 6.96
N GLY A 52 -10.16 -8.72 8.22
CA GLY A 52 -9.73 -9.94 8.90
C GLY A 52 -10.87 -10.95 9.07
N ALA A 53 -12.05 -10.49 9.48
CA ALA A 53 -13.24 -11.33 9.56
C ALA A 53 -13.63 -11.89 8.17
N ALA A 54 -13.67 -11.04 7.14
CA ALA A 54 -13.93 -11.47 5.77
C ALA A 54 -12.91 -12.51 5.28
N ALA A 55 -11.62 -12.37 5.62
CA ALA A 55 -10.59 -13.35 5.27
C ALA A 55 -10.75 -14.69 6.00
N ALA A 56 -11.28 -14.68 7.22
CA ALA A 56 -11.54 -15.89 8.01
C ALA A 56 -12.75 -16.67 7.49
N GLU A 57 -13.73 -15.98 6.94
CA GLU A 57 -14.97 -16.55 6.39
C GLU A 57 -14.95 -16.74 4.87
N ALA A 58 -13.85 -16.37 4.22
CA ALA A 58 -13.67 -16.54 2.78
C ALA A 58 -13.82 -18.02 2.37
N THR A 59 -14.61 -18.24 1.32
CA THR A 59 -14.90 -19.57 0.77
C THR A 59 -14.03 -19.90 -0.44
N THR A 60 -13.41 -18.89 -1.04
CA THR A 60 -12.48 -19.03 -2.16
C THR A 60 -11.12 -18.39 -1.87
N ASP A 61 -10.08 -18.87 -2.56
CA ASP A 61 -8.75 -18.28 -2.48
C ASP A 61 -8.72 -16.82 -2.94
N LEU A 62 -9.58 -16.45 -3.90
CA LEU A 62 -9.68 -15.08 -4.39
C LEU A 62 -10.32 -14.14 -3.36
N GLU A 63 -11.41 -14.55 -2.72
CA GLU A 63 -12.02 -13.80 -1.61
C GLU A 63 -11.02 -13.60 -0.47
N LYS A 64 -10.35 -14.68 -0.08
CA LYS A 64 -9.35 -14.66 0.99
C LYS A 64 -8.16 -13.77 0.63
N TYR A 65 -7.70 -13.82 -0.61
CA TYR A 65 -6.65 -12.95 -1.14
C TYR A 65 -7.05 -11.47 -1.03
N ASN A 66 -8.22 -11.10 -1.57
CA ASN A 66 -8.68 -9.71 -1.57
C ASN A 66 -8.81 -9.19 -0.13
N ALA A 67 -9.41 -9.99 0.76
CA ALA A 67 -9.57 -9.61 2.16
C ALA A 67 -8.24 -9.46 2.90
N LEU A 68 -7.27 -10.37 2.71
CA LEU A 68 -5.93 -10.24 3.32
C LEU A 68 -5.13 -9.06 2.77
N VAL A 69 -5.24 -8.75 1.48
CA VAL A 69 -4.61 -7.57 0.87
C VAL A 69 -5.22 -6.30 1.46
N LEU A 70 -6.54 -6.21 1.55
CA LEU A 70 -7.21 -5.07 2.18
C LEU A 70 -6.83 -4.93 3.66
N GLN A 71 -6.79 -6.04 4.40
CA GLN A 71 -6.35 -6.05 5.80
C GLN A 71 -4.92 -5.52 5.94
N SER A 72 -4.01 -5.96 5.07
CA SER A 72 -2.63 -5.45 5.04
C SER A 72 -2.58 -3.96 4.73
N ARG A 73 -3.37 -3.47 3.77
CA ARG A 73 -3.45 -2.06 3.38
C ARG A 73 -3.95 -1.18 4.54
N CYS A 74 -5.01 -1.61 5.20
CA CYS A 74 -5.57 -0.90 6.35
C CYS A 74 -4.59 -0.88 7.53
N THR A 75 -3.96 -2.02 7.83
CA THR A 75 -2.90 -2.12 8.85
C THR A 75 -1.70 -1.23 8.51
N TYR A 76 -1.28 -1.18 7.24
CA TYR A 76 -0.22 -0.28 6.79
C TYR A 76 -0.56 1.19 7.07
N TYR A 77 -1.79 1.62 6.79
CA TYR A 77 -2.22 2.99 7.08
C TYR A 77 -2.21 3.29 8.60
N VAL A 78 -2.68 2.37 9.43
CA VAL A 78 -2.57 2.51 10.90
C VAL A 78 -1.10 2.70 11.32
N GLY A 79 -0.18 1.96 10.69
CA GLY A 79 1.27 2.10 10.93
C GLY A 79 1.82 3.46 10.52
N MET A 80 1.31 4.06 9.43
CA MET A 80 1.68 5.42 9.01
C MET A 80 1.27 6.47 10.05
N GLN A 81 0.15 6.26 10.75
CA GLN A 81 -0.35 7.17 11.77
C GLN A 81 0.32 7.00 13.14
N ALA A 82 0.94 5.83 13.40
CA ALA A 82 1.64 5.56 14.64
C ALA A 82 2.82 6.53 14.86
N LYS A 83 2.99 7.00 16.11
CA LYS A 83 4.05 7.96 16.47
C LYS A 83 5.30 7.29 17.06
N LYS A 84 5.12 6.19 17.79
CA LYS A 84 6.23 5.47 18.45
C LYS A 84 6.85 4.43 17.53
N SER A 85 8.17 4.27 17.61
CA SER A 85 8.88 3.31 16.76
C SER A 85 8.44 1.87 17.01
N ASP A 86 8.26 1.48 18.27
CA ASP A 86 7.84 0.11 18.64
C ASP A 86 6.46 -0.23 18.07
N ASP A 87 5.53 0.73 18.08
CA ASP A 87 4.23 0.57 17.43
C ASP A 87 4.37 0.41 15.91
N LYS A 88 5.21 1.23 15.27
CA LYS A 88 5.49 1.09 13.83
C LYS A 88 6.07 -0.28 13.50
N ILE A 89 7.06 -0.76 14.26
CA ILE A 89 7.67 -2.08 14.08
C ILE A 89 6.60 -3.17 14.18
N ARG A 90 5.77 -3.14 15.24
CA ARG A 90 4.71 -4.13 15.43
C ARG A 90 3.68 -4.09 14.29
N ILE A 91 3.19 -2.90 13.95
CA ILE A 91 2.08 -2.72 13.01
C ILE A 91 2.53 -3.01 11.57
N PHE A 92 3.66 -2.47 11.12
CA PHE A 92 4.18 -2.79 9.78
C PHE A 92 4.65 -4.25 9.68
N GLY A 93 5.12 -4.82 10.79
CA GLY A 93 5.38 -6.26 10.90
C GLY A 93 4.12 -7.10 10.66
N ALA A 94 2.99 -6.71 11.26
CA ALA A 94 1.70 -7.35 11.02
C ALA A 94 1.22 -7.17 9.57
N ALA A 95 1.29 -5.95 9.02
CA ALA A 95 0.92 -5.67 7.64
C ALA A 95 1.71 -6.53 6.64
N LYS A 96 3.05 -6.58 6.75
CA LYS A 96 3.86 -7.43 5.85
C LYS A 96 3.49 -8.91 5.97
N ASN A 97 3.20 -9.41 7.17
CA ASN A 97 2.85 -10.82 7.37
C ASN A 97 1.48 -11.17 6.77
N LEU A 98 0.51 -10.25 6.80
CA LEU A 98 -0.78 -10.41 6.14
C LEU A 98 -0.62 -10.50 4.61
N ALA A 99 0.14 -9.56 4.04
CA ALA A 99 0.44 -9.58 2.61
C ALA A 99 1.22 -10.85 2.20
N ASP A 100 2.15 -11.33 3.03
CA ASP A 100 2.91 -12.56 2.76
C ASP A 100 2.00 -13.79 2.71
N LYS A 101 1.01 -13.88 3.61
CA LYS A 101 -0.04 -14.92 3.57
C LYS A 101 -0.91 -14.85 2.32
N ALA A 102 -1.10 -13.67 1.75
CA ALA A 102 -1.91 -13.49 0.55
C ALA A 102 -1.19 -13.92 -0.74
N LYS A 103 0.13 -13.68 -0.86
CA LYS A 103 0.93 -14.02 -2.06
C LYS A 103 0.67 -15.42 -2.65
N PRO A 104 0.67 -16.53 -1.87
CA PRO A 104 0.48 -17.85 -2.44
C PRO A 104 -0.92 -18.11 -3.01
N LEU A 105 -1.94 -17.34 -2.60
CA LEU A 105 -3.33 -17.51 -3.03
C LEU A 105 -3.57 -17.00 -4.45
N GLN A 106 -2.82 -15.96 -4.87
CA GLN A 106 -2.89 -15.38 -6.21
C GLN A 106 -1.48 -14.93 -6.65
N LYS A 107 -0.65 -15.90 -7.05
CA LYS A 107 0.80 -15.69 -7.32
C LYS A 107 1.10 -14.75 -8.49
N ASP A 108 0.13 -14.52 -9.37
CA ASP A 108 0.29 -13.66 -10.54
C ASP A 108 -0.23 -12.23 -10.34
N ARG A 109 -0.73 -11.93 -9.13
CA ARG A 109 -1.24 -10.62 -8.74
C ARG A 109 -0.24 -9.85 -7.90
N ALA A 110 0.03 -8.61 -8.30
CA ALA A 110 1.09 -7.78 -7.75
C ALA A 110 0.75 -7.19 -6.37
N GLU A 111 -0.53 -7.09 -6.00
CA GLU A 111 -1.05 -6.31 -4.86
C GLU A 111 -0.48 -6.82 -3.53
N ALA A 112 -0.50 -8.14 -3.31
CA ALA A 112 0.11 -8.75 -2.13
C ALA A 112 1.63 -8.55 -2.08
N TYR A 113 2.34 -8.63 -3.22
CA TYR A 113 3.78 -8.32 -3.26
C TYR A 113 4.03 -6.85 -2.96
N PHE A 114 3.19 -5.96 -3.47
CA PHE A 114 3.30 -4.53 -3.24
C PHE A 114 3.14 -4.18 -1.76
N TYR A 115 2.04 -4.60 -1.14
CA TYR A 115 1.81 -4.33 0.29
C TYR A 115 2.82 -5.00 1.20
N TYR A 116 3.34 -6.17 0.82
CA TYR A 116 4.46 -6.78 1.53
C TYR A 116 5.70 -5.87 1.50
N GLY A 117 6.10 -5.41 0.31
CA GLY A 117 7.33 -4.62 0.18
C GLY A 117 7.24 -3.25 0.84
N ILE A 118 6.16 -2.50 0.65
CA ILE A 118 6.06 -1.18 1.31
C ILE A 118 6.01 -1.32 2.83
N SER A 119 5.35 -2.36 3.35
CA SER A 119 5.31 -2.65 4.79
C SER A 119 6.67 -3.10 5.31
N LEU A 120 7.40 -3.93 4.56
CA LEU A 120 8.78 -4.32 4.89
C LEU A 120 9.72 -3.11 4.92
N GLY A 121 9.60 -2.20 3.95
CA GLY A 121 10.37 -0.97 3.91
C GLY A 121 10.12 -0.10 5.14
N ARG A 122 8.85 0.16 5.48
CA ARG A 122 8.49 0.95 6.67
C ARG A 122 8.87 0.26 7.99
N TRP A 123 8.74 -1.06 8.06
CA TRP A 123 9.23 -1.85 9.18
C TRP A 123 10.74 -1.70 9.35
N ALA A 124 11.51 -1.80 8.25
CA ALA A 124 12.96 -1.67 8.27
C ALA A 124 13.42 -0.25 8.67
N GLU A 125 12.70 0.79 8.22
CA GLU A 125 12.93 2.17 8.65
C GLU A 125 12.74 2.32 10.17
N ALA A 126 11.64 1.81 10.72
CA ALA A 126 11.34 1.89 12.15
C ALA A 126 12.26 1.02 13.03
N ASN A 127 12.63 -0.17 12.53
CA ASN A 127 13.54 -1.10 13.21
C ASN A 127 15.02 -0.66 13.11
N GLY A 128 15.31 0.35 12.28
CA GLY A 128 16.65 0.82 11.98
C GLY A 128 17.21 0.13 10.73
N ILE A 129 17.59 0.95 9.75
CA ILE A 129 18.05 0.50 8.43
C ILE A 129 19.24 -0.47 8.53
N MET A 130 20.22 -0.17 9.39
CA MET A 130 21.41 -1.03 9.57
C MET A 130 21.07 -2.39 10.20
N LYS A 131 20.14 -2.43 11.15
CA LYS A 131 19.67 -3.70 11.75
C LYS A 131 18.89 -4.56 10.76
N SER A 132 18.29 -3.91 9.76
CA SER A 132 17.41 -4.54 8.77
C SER A 132 18.09 -4.75 7.42
N LEU A 133 19.41 -4.61 7.34
CA LEU A 133 20.13 -4.52 6.07
C LEU A 133 19.97 -5.77 5.19
N GLY A 134 19.83 -6.95 5.79
CA GLY A 134 19.58 -8.20 5.05
C GLY A 134 18.28 -8.17 4.24
N GLU A 135 17.26 -7.47 4.71
CA GLU A 135 15.94 -7.38 4.08
C GLU A 135 15.94 -6.56 2.78
N ARG A 136 17.00 -5.78 2.50
CA ARG A 136 17.08 -4.98 1.26
C ARG A 136 16.95 -5.82 0.00
N PHE A 137 17.52 -7.04 0.01
CA PHE A 137 17.45 -7.95 -1.13
C PHE A 137 16.04 -8.49 -1.33
N ASN A 138 15.37 -8.80 -0.23
CA ASN A 138 14.00 -9.27 -0.21
C ASN A 138 13.03 -8.17 -0.69
N LEU A 139 13.19 -6.95 -0.18
CA LEU A 139 12.44 -5.79 -0.64
C LEU A 139 12.64 -5.52 -2.12
N ARG A 140 13.90 -5.50 -2.59
CA ARG A 140 14.21 -5.28 -4.00
C ARG A 140 13.56 -6.34 -4.89
N ARG A 141 13.78 -7.62 -4.60
CA ARG A 141 13.19 -8.73 -5.37
C ARG A 141 11.67 -8.69 -5.38
N THR A 142 11.06 -8.34 -4.25
CA THR A 142 9.61 -8.20 -4.14
C THR A 142 9.09 -7.11 -5.06
N MET A 143 9.72 -5.92 -5.06
CA MET A 143 9.29 -4.83 -5.93
C MET A 143 9.57 -5.13 -7.41
N ASP A 144 10.69 -5.79 -7.73
CA ASP A 144 10.95 -6.27 -9.10
C ASP A 144 9.86 -7.28 -9.54
N THR A 145 9.34 -8.09 -8.62
CA THR A 145 8.18 -8.96 -8.89
C THR A 145 6.94 -8.13 -9.21
N VAL A 146 6.62 -7.10 -8.42
CA VAL A 146 5.48 -6.21 -8.70
C VAL A 146 5.54 -5.63 -10.10
N LEU A 147 6.72 -5.19 -10.56
CA LEU A 147 6.90 -4.61 -11.89
C LEU A 147 6.56 -5.55 -13.06
N THR A 148 6.59 -6.87 -12.83
CA THR A 148 6.39 -7.89 -13.88
C THR A 148 5.04 -8.58 -13.83
N LYS A 149 4.24 -8.36 -12.78
CA LYS A 149 2.96 -9.03 -12.55
C LYS A 149 1.77 -8.24 -13.08
N THR A 150 0.61 -8.87 -13.12
CA THR A 150 -0.69 -8.20 -13.29
C THR A 150 -1.14 -7.63 -11.95
N ALA A 151 -1.92 -6.55 -11.97
CA ALA A 151 -2.64 -6.10 -10.79
C ALA A 151 -4.08 -5.72 -11.16
N PHE A 152 -4.91 -5.50 -10.15
CA PHE A 152 -6.25 -4.95 -10.28
C PHE A 152 -6.35 -3.69 -9.44
N ASP A 153 -6.93 -2.63 -10.01
CA ASP A 153 -7.23 -1.45 -9.21
C ASP A 153 -8.45 -1.67 -8.29
N ASP A 154 -8.74 -0.66 -7.46
CA ASP A 154 -9.86 -0.72 -6.49
C ASP A 154 -11.23 -0.89 -7.17
N ASP A 155 -11.35 -0.61 -8.47
CA ASP A 155 -12.57 -0.77 -9.27
C ASP A 155 -12.61 -2.14 -9.98
N GLY A 156 -11.62 -3.00 -9.73
CA GLY A 156 -11.51 -4.34 -10.31
C GLY A 156 -10.98 -4.35 -11.75
N LYS A 157 -10.47 -3.24 -12.26
CA LYS A 157 -9.89 -3.17 -13.60
C LYS A 157 -8.48 -3.75 -13.59
N GLN A 158 -8.23 -4.68 -14.51
CA GLN A 158 -6.90 -5.21 -14.73
C GLN A 158 -5.95 -4.14 -15.26
N ILE A 159 -4.79 -4.01 -14.62
CA ILE A 159 -3.70 -3.10 -14.98
C ILE A 159 -2.35 -3.83 -14.91
N ALA A 160 -1.30 -3.20 -15.42
CA ALA A 160 0.05 -3.72 -15.23
C ALA A 160 0.48 -3.49 -13.77
N GLY A 161 1.21 -4.44 -13.17
CA GLY A 161 1.68 -4.31 -11.77
C GLY A 161 2.61 -3.11 -11.59
N LYS A 162 3.37 -2.73 -12.62
CA LYS A 162 4.15 -1.48 -12.63
C LYS A 162 3.32 -0.21 -12.47
N GLU A 163 2.04 -0.23 -12.85
CA GLU A 163 1.12 0.92 -12.77
C GLU A 163 0.44 0.99 -11.39
N TYR A 164 0.43 -0.12 -10.64
CA TYR A 164 -0.22 -0.23 -9.35
C TYR A 164 0.26 0.84 -8.36
N ASP A 165 -0.69 1.45 -7.65
CA ASP A 165 -0.48 2.57 -6.72
C ASP A 165 0.38 3.71 -7.32
N SER A 166 0.05 4.08 -8.56
CA SER A 166 0.72 5.17 -9.30
C SER A 166 2.23 4.97 -9.41
N TYR A 167 2.63 3.81 -9.94
CA TYR A 167 4.02 3.37 -10.04
C TYR A 167 4.72 3.21 -8.68
N GLY A 168 3.99 2.72 -7.68
CA GLY A 168 4.48 2.59 -6.31
C GLY A 168 5.70 1.70 -6.15
N ALA A 169 5.88 0.68 -6.99
CA ALA A 169 7.08 -0.17 -6.97
C ALA A 169 8.35 0.59 -7.36
N ASN A 170 8.28 1.42 -8.42
CA ASN A 170 9.40 2.29 -8.82
C ASN A 170 9.75 3.26 -7.69
N ARG A 171 8.74 3.90 -7.10
CA ARG A 171 8.91 4.77 -5.93
C ARG A 171 9.60 4.07 -4.77
N THR A 172 9.22 2.83 -4.47
CA THR A 172 9.76 2.04 -3.37
C THR A 172 11.21 1.61 -3.62
N ILE A 173 11.52 1.17 -4.85
CA ILE A 173 12.90 0.85 -5.25
C ILE A 173 13.78 2.09 -5.17
N GLY A 174 13.31 3.22 -5.70
CA GLY A 174 14.04 4.48 -5.63
C GLY A 174 14.31 4.90 -4.18
N ARG A 175 13.30 4.80 -3.31
CA ARG A 175 13.45 5.10 -1.87
C ARG A 175 14.46 4.18 -1.19
N LEU A 176 14.44 2.88 -1.49
CA LEU A 176 15.41 1.92 -0.98
C LEU A 176 16.85 2.32 -1.36
N LEU A 177 17.08 2.59 -2.64
CA LEU A 177 18.40 2.96 -3.16
C LEU A 177 18.90 4.29 -2.56
N PHE A 178 18.00 5.23 -2.28
CA PHE A 178 18.35 6.51 -1.65
C PHE A 178 18.70 6.37 -0.16
N LYS A 179 17.98 5.52 0.58
CA LYS A 179 18.15 5.39 2.03
C LYS A 179 19.32 4.51 2.45
N LEU A 180 19.81 3.65 1.56
CA LEU A 180 20.97 2.80 1.84
C LEU A 180 22.29 3.57 1.70
N PRO A 181 23.30 3.30 2.53
CA PRO A 181 24.65 3.77 2.26
C PRO A 181 25.22 3.10 0.98
N GLY A 182 26.10 3.81 0.28
CA GLY A 182 26.67 3.34 -1.00
C GLY A 182 27.34 1.96 -0.92
N LEU A 183 28.14 1.71 0.13
CA LEU A 183 28.80 0.41 0.35
C LEU A 183 27.81 -0.76 0.48
N PHE A 184 26.55 -0.48 0.84
CA PHE A 184 25.51 -1.49 1.03
C PHE A 184 24.46 -1.53 -0.10
N GLY A 185 24.78 -0.91 -1.24
CA GLY A 185 23.94 -0.92 -2.44
C GLY A 185 23.06 0.31 -2.60
N GLY A 186 23.29 1.37 -1.82
CA GLY A 186 22.71 2.68 -2.09
C GLY A 186 23.29 3.30 -3.37
N ASP A 187 22.45 3.99 -4.13
CA ASP A 187 22.83 4.63 -5.39
C ASP A 187 21.84 5.75 -5.72
N ASN A 188 22.20 7.00 -5.39
CA ASN A 188 21.32 8.14 -5.59
C ASN A 188 21.02 8.42 -7.07
N ARG A 189 21.90 8.02 -7.99
CA ARG A 189 21.66 8.21 -9.43
C ARG A 189 20.57 7.25 -9.90
N LYS A 190 20.68 5.97 -9.53
CA LYS A 190 19.63 5.00 -9.83
C LYS A 190 18.34 5.30 -9.08
N ALA A 191 18.44 5.79 -7.83
CA ALA A 191 17.26 6.24 -7.10
C ALA A 191 16.50 7.32 -7.89
N GLU A 192 17.23 8.29 -8.44
CA GLU A 192 16.65 9.34 -9.29
C GLU A 192 15.98 8.76 -10.53
N GLU A 193 16.62 7.82 -11.25
CA GLU A 193 16.06 7.17 -12.44
C GLU A 193 14.70 6.51 -12.15
N PHE A 194 14.63 5.69 -11.09
CA PHE A 194 13.37 5.03 -10.68
C PHE A 194 12.29 6.03 -10.28
N LEU A 195 12.66 7.09 -9.54
CA LEU A 195 11.70 8.10 -9.06
C LEU A 195 11.20 9.00 -10.20
N ARG A 196 12.04 9.30 -11.19
CA ARG A 196 11.62 10.00 -12.41
C ARG A 196 10.63 9.18 -13.21
N VAL A 197 10.90 7.88 -13.40
CA VAL A 197 9.95 6.97 -14.06
C VAL A 197 8.63 6.95 -13.31
N GLY A 198 8.65 6.74 -11.99
CA GLY A 198 7.44 6.70 -11.19
C GLY A 198 6.61 7.99 -11.27
N THR A 199 7.28 9.14 -11.19
CA THR A 199 6.64 10.47 -11.29
C THR A 199 6.03 10.67 -12.69
N ALA A 200 6.86 10.62 -13.74
CA ALA A 200 6.46 10.95 -15.10
C ALA A 200 5.39 9.99 -15.64
N GLU A 201 5.51 8.69 -15.39
CA GLU A 201 4.54 7.72 -15.88
C GLU A 201 3.21 7.78 -15.12
N SER A 202 3.23 8.08 -13.81
CA SER A 202 1.97 8.32 -13.08
C SER A 202 1.21 9.53 -13.65
N GLU A 203 1.92 10.60 -14.00
CA GLU A 203 1.32 11.80 -14.59
C GLU A 203 0.73 11.53 -15.98
N LYS A 204 1.40 10.72 -16.81
CA LYS A 204 0.86 10.30 -18.13
C LYS A 204 -0.44 9.51 -18.01
N MET A 205 -0.64 8.80 -16.91
CA MET A 205 -1.90 8.13 -16.59
C MET A 205 -2.98 9.08 -16.04
N GLY A 206 -2.69 10.38 -15.94
CA GLY A 206 -3.60 11.37 -15.38
C GLY A 206 -3.64 11.39 -13.85
N VAL A 207 -2.66 10.75 -13.17
CA VAL A 207 -2.63 10.69 -11.70
C VAL A 207 -1.33 11.30 -11.18
N ARG A 208 -1.42 12.45 -10.50
CA ARG A 208 -0.27 13.03 -9.80
C ARG A 208 -0.13 12.38 -8.43
N ASN A 209 1.08 11.99 -8.05
CA ASN A 209 1.33 11.37 -6.75
C ASN A 209 2.33 12.21 -5.96
N SER A 210 1.86 12.82 -4.87
CA SER A 210 2.66 13.69 -4.00
C SER A 210 3.89 12.99 -3.42
N LEU A 211 3.80 11.70 -3.08
CA LEU A 211 4.93 10.94 -2.57
C LEU A 211 6.01 10.68 -3.63
N ASN A 212 5.62 10.46 -4.90
CA ASN A 212 6.58 10.36 -6.01
C ASN A 212 7.39 11.66 -6.12
N ILE A 213 6.70 12.80 -6.09
CA ILE A 213 7.28 14.14 -6.17
C ILE A 213 8.22 14.40 -5.00
N LEU A 214 7.76 14.19 -3.76
CA LEU A 214 8.55 14.42 -2.55
C LEU A 214 9.85 13.61 -2.58
N TYR A 215 9.76 12.32 -2.88
CA TYR A 215 10.94 11.46 -2.89
C TYR A 215 11.90 11.80 -4.03
N LEU A 216 11.38 12.16 -5.21
CA LEU A 216 12.22 12.65 -6.31
C LEU A 216 12.95 13.95 -5.89
N ALA A 217 12.24 14.90 -5.28
CA ALA A 217 12.84 16.15 -4.81
C ALA A 217 13.96 15.91 -3.79
N GLU A 218 13.77 15.03 -2.80
CA GLU A 218 14.81 14.67 -1.83
C GLU A 218 16.09 14.14 -2.53
N VAL A 219 15.93 13.27 -3.53
CA VAL A 219 17.06 12.72 -4.28
C VAL A 219 17.72 13.77 -5.16
N LEU A 220 16.95 14.65 -5.80
CA LEU A 220 17.50 15.76 -6.59
C LEU A 220 18.37 16.67 -5.72
N VAL A 221 17.92 16.98 -4.50
CA VAL A 221 18.71 17.74 -3.53
C VAL A 221 20.01 17.02 -3.20
N ALA A 222 19.96 15.71 -2.91
CA ALA A 222 21.15 14.91 -2.62
C ALA A 222 22.11 14.77 -3.81
N ASN A 223 21.60 14.86 -5.04
CA ASN A 223 22.38 14.87 -6.28
C ASN A 223 22.84 16.29 -6.69
N ASN A 224 22.74 17.29 -5.79
CA ASN A 224 23.09 18.69 -6.03
C ASN A 224 22.26 19.38 -7.15
N LYS A 225 21.09 18.83 -7.51
CA LYS A 225 20.14 19.38 -8.48
C LYS A 225 19.06 20.23 -7.80
N LYS A 226 19.46 21.10 -6.87
CA LYS A 226 18.54 21.93 -6.06
C LYS A 226 17.60 22.81 -6.90
N PRO A 227 18.03 23.47 -8.00
CA PRO A 227 17.11 24.27 -8.82
C PRO A 227 15.98 23.43 -9.41
N GLU A 228 16.27 22.21 -9.84
CA GLU A 228 15.26 21.29 -10.36
C GLU A 228 14.31 20.81 -9.25
N ALA A 229 14.85 20.49 -8.06
CA ALA A 229 14.02 20.16 -6.91
C ALA A 229 13.06 21.29 -6.54
N ARG A 230 13.51 22.55 -6.56
CA ARG A 230 12.63 23.72 -6.32
C ARG A 230 11.50 23.80 -7.33
N LEU A 231 11.81 23.72 -8.63
CA LEU A 231 10.80 23.78 -9.69
C LEU A 231 9.75 22.68 -9.53
N LEU A 232 10.18 21.47 -9.18
CA LEU A 232 9.30 20.33 -8.93
C LEU A 232 8.39 20.58 -7.72
N LEU A 233 8.94 21.05 -6.59
CA LEU A 233 8.19 21.34 -5.38
C LEU A 233 7.25 22.55 -5.55
N ASP A 234 7.69 23.60 -6.23
CA ASP A 234 6.85 24.77 -6.58
C ASP A 234 5.69 24.37 -7.48
N GLY A 235 5.94 23.48 -8.45
CA GLY A 235 4.92 22.89 -9.29
C GLY A 235 3.87 22.13 -8.47
N ALA A 236 4.31 21.42 -7.43
CA ALA A 236 3.42 20.68 -6.57
C ALA A 236 2.54 21.59 -5.68
N LEU A 237 3.15 22.60 -5.05
CA LEU A 237 2.46 23.51 -4.12
C LEU A 237 1.38 24.38 -4.79
N LYS A 238 1.40 24.55 -6.12
CA LYS A 238 0.33 25.23 -6.88
C LYS A 238 -1.05 24.58 -6.69
N PHE A 239 -1.10 23.29 -6.38
CA PHE A 239 -2.33 22.50 -6.25
C PHE A 239 -2.59 22.06 -4.81
N GLU A 240 -1.86 22.60 -3.84
CA GLU A 240 -1.94 22.17 -2.45
C GLU A 240 -3.33 22.39 -1.82
N SER A 241 -4.04 23.46 -2.24
CA SER A 241 -5.41 23.74 -1.78
C SER A 241 -6.44 22.72 -2.28
N ASP A 242 -6.09 21.90 -3.27
CA ASP A 242 -6.93 20.83 -3.80
C ASP A 242 -6.15 19.49 -3.82
N PRO A 243 -6.10 18.77 -2.68
CA PRO A 243 -5.44 17.47 -2.62
C PRO A 243 -6.13 16.40 -3.49
N THR A 244 -7.36 16.63 -3.95
CA THR A 244 -8.06 15.68 -4.85
C THR A 244 -7.51 15.71 -6.26
N GLY A 245 -6.90 16.83 -6.68
CA GLY A 245 -6.18 16.99 -7.94
C GLY A 245 -4.87 16.19 -8.04
N TYR A 246 -4.48 15.50 -6.97
CA TYR A 246 -3.39 14.53 -6.95
C TYR A 246 -3.89 13.12 -7.27
N ASN A 247 -3.96 12.27 -6.25
CA ASN A 247 -4.54 10.95 -6.33
C ASN A 247 -5.76 10.95 -5.40
N PRO A 248 -6.99 10.95 -5.93
CA PRO A 248 -8.20 11.05 -5.12
C PRO A 248 -8.39 9.86 -4.16
N LYS A 249 -7.72 8.73 -4.42
CA LYS A 249 -7.72 7.55 -3.53
C LYS A 249 -6.74 7.69 -2.36
N ARG A 250 -5.92 8.75 -2.33
CA ARG A 250 -4.84 9.00 -1.35
C ARG A 250 -4.90 10.39 -0.69
N VAL A 251 -6.07 11.04 -0.70
CA VAL A 251 -6.23 12.39 -0.13
C VAL A 251 -5.65 12.53 1.29
N PRO A 252 -5.89 11.60 2.25
CA PRO A 252 -5.33 11.73 3.59
C PRO A 252 -3.80 11.73 3.60
N GLU A 253 -3.17 10.84 2.83
CA GLU A 253 -1.72 10.77 2.71
C GLU A 253 -1.17 12.01 1.99
N THR A 254 -1.82 12.48 0.94
CA THR A 254 -1.42 13.70 0.21
C THR A 254 -1.40 14.92 1.12
N ILE A 255 -2.36 15.07 2.03
CA ILE A 255 -2.38 16.18 2.99
C ILE A 255 -1.13 16.17 3.90
N ASP A 256 -0.72 14.99 4.37
CA ASP A 256 0.49 14.86 5.18
C ASP A 256 1.75 15.09 4.36
N GLU A 257 1.82 14.52 3.16
CA GLU A 257 2.95 14.65 2.23
C GLU A 257 3.15 16.11 1.76
N MET A 258 2.09 16.91 1.66
CA MET A 258 2.19 18.34 1.34
C MET A 258 2.90 19.16 2.41
N LYS A 259 2.78 18.76 3.68
CA LYS A 259 3.52 19.41 4.78
C LYS A 259 5.02 19.18 4.61
N ASP A 260 5.41 17.97 4.23
CA ASP A 260 6.81 17.61 3.99
C ASP A 260 7.36 18.28 2.72
N ILE A 261 6.56 18.34 1.64
CA ILE A 261 6.88 19.08 0.41
C ILE A 261 7.15 20.55 0.73
N ARG A 262 6.27 21.18 1.52
CA ARG A 262 6.43 22.58 1.94
C ARG A 262 7.68 22.79 2.80
N ALA A 263 7.91 21.90 3.77
CA ALA A 263 9.09 21.96 4.62
C ALA A 263 10.38 21.88 3.79
N LEU A 264 10.49 20.87 2.91
CA LEU A 264 11.64 20.73 2.01
C LEU A 264 11.79 21.92 1.08
N ARG A 265 10.68 22.47 0.56
CA ARG A 265 10.74 23.65 -0.31
C ARG A 265 11.32 24.87 0.41
N ASN A 266 10.93 25.09 1.67
CA ASN A 266 11.40 26.19 2.50
C ASN A 266 12.90 26.06 2.83
N GLU A 267 13.37 24.83 3.10
CA GLU A 267 14.80 24.56 3.36
C GLU A 267 15.71 24.92 2.16
N LEU A 268 15.19 24.85 0.93
CA LEU A 268 15.96 25.17 -0.28
C LEU A 268 16.14 26.66 -0.54
N GLY A 269 15.45 27.53 0.22
CA GLY A 269 15.46 28.98 0.05
C GLY A 269 15.04 29.43 -1.36
N ASN A 270 15.29 30.71 -1.66
CA ASN A 270 15.10 31.26 -3.00
C ASN A 270 16.15 30.73 -4.00
#